data_AF-A0A101NJS2-F1
#
_entry.id   AF-A0A101NJS2-F1
#
_cell.length_a   1.000
_cell.length_b   1.000
_cell.length_c   1.000
_cell.angle_alpha   90.00
_cell.angle_beta   90.00
_cell.angle_gamma   90.00
#
_symmetry.space_group_name_H-M   'P 1'
#
loop_
_entity.id
_entity.type
_entity.pdbx_description
1 polymer ?
#
loop_
_entity_poly.entity_id
_entity_poly.type
_entity_poly.pdbx_seq_one_letter_code
_entity_poly.pdbx_strand_id
1 'polypeptide(L)'
;MSMIMSMRGFLTSSIGATSLGVTCAAALALPSVLPAAAASVRAERTAATGRVAKDAVPGSTQSLPLVPLTRERVLGTAPEQGLYRVDVRHFSLVGVVWDDPDTELKGRVQIRNRSAATGQWSGWQDVETHNEDHGADPGTAERAPGRVHGATAPLWVDDSDGVDVRVLAGSGTSAAPGAPDRRTGDPTPLPSGLRLELVDPGDEPPAQGPPADVSGTAALTEATAAAYAANADLVPAGALEIPELSREDTEQELIRLEGGVEAEGSVAGDAVRAKPYIGPRPRIVTRRGWGADESLRGGGFVYTKKIKAAFVHHTVSGNKYRCSQAASVVRGIYRYHVKSMGWRDVGYNFLVDKCGTIYEGRAGGVAKPVKGAHTLGFNSNSMGIAVIGTYGSAKPSGAAVKAVARLAAWKLGLYGANPRGKTYLKSGGGNLYPKGKNVRLNVISGHRDGFATSCPGKRLYAKLGTARSSAARYQGR
;
A
#
# COMPACT_ATOMS: atom_id res chain seq x y z
N MET A 1 58.66 40.64 14.08
CA MET A 1 59.63 39.53 13.89
C MET A 1 58.95 38.51 13.00
N SER A 2 59.03 38.72 11.67
CA SER A 2 59.92 38.03 10.73
C SER A 2 59.49 36.56 10.54
N MET A 3 58.59 36.24 9.60
CA MET A 3 58.78 36.01 8.16
C MET A 3 59.72 34.84 7.79
N ILE A 4 59.24 34.07 6.79
CA ILE A 4 59.94 33.34 5.68
C ILE A 4 59.39 31.89 5.62
N MET A 5 58.40 31.54 4.76
CA MET A 5 58.46 31.30 3.29
C MET A 5 59.58 30.33 2.89
N SER A 6 59.55 29.45 1.90
CA SER A 6 58.60 28.90 0.92
C SER A 6 59.45 27.96 0.02
N MET A 7 58.80 27.27 -0.93
CA MET A 7 59.35 26.71 -2.19
C MET A 7 59.97 25.31 -2.12
N ARG A 8 59.32 24.28 -2.72
CA ARG A 8 59.02 23.98 -4.15
C ARG A 8 60.19 23.25 -4.84
N GLY A 9 59.87 22.11 -5.45
CA GLY A 9 60.72 21.47 -6.46
C GLY A 9 60.10 20.18 -7.03
N PHE A 10 59.40 20.31 -8.16
CA PHE A 10 59.09 19.21 -9.10
C PHE A 10 60.31 19.00 -10.04
N LEU A 11 60.54 17.76 -10.50
CA LEU A 11 61.19 17.33 -11.78
C LEU A 11 61.16 15.78 -11.80
N THR A 12 60.33 15.11 -12.62
CA THR A 12 60.51 14.61 -14.02
C THR A 12 61.49 13.45 -14.25
N SER A 13 60.93 12.38 -14.83
CA SER A 13 61.42 11.55 -15.96
C SER A 13 62.51 10.46 -15.78
N SER A 14 62.05 9.22 -15.99
CA SER A 14 62.44 8.24 -17.05
C SER A 14 63.89 7.82 -17.31
N ILE A 15 64.05 6.51 -17.55
CA ILE A 15 65.02 5.71 -18.39
C ILE A 15 65.26 4.40 -17.60
N GLY A 16 65.23 3.16 -18.11
CA GLY A 16 65.17 2.58 -19.45
C GLY A 16 66.00 1.27 -19.44
N ALA A 17 65.45 0.19 -20.02
CA ALA A 17 66.11 -1.04 -20.50
C ALA A 17 66.83 -1.93 -19.43
N THR A 18 66.99 -3.25 -19.55
CA THR A 18 67.11 -4.14 -20.71
C THR A 18 66.83 -5.60 -20.32
N SER A 19 66.46 -6.37 -21.35
CA SER A 19 66.19 -7.81 -21.46
C SER A 19 67.35 -8.76 -21.14
N LEU A 20 67.03 -9.99 -20.72
CA LEU A 20 67.65 -11.24 -21.21
C LEU A 20 66.61 -12.38 -21.10
N GLY A 21 66.38 -13.09 -22.19
CA GLY A 21 65.56 -14.31 -22.24
C GLY A 21 66.36 -15.45 -22.84
N VAL A 22 66.03 -16.70 -22.46
CA VAL A 22 66.40 -18.00 -23.07
C VAL A 22 65.38 -19.03 -22.51
N THR A 23 64.26 -19.41 -23.16
CA THR A 23 64.00 -20.56 -24.08
C THR A 23 64.88 -21.80 -23.87
N CYS A 24 64.51 -23.07 -23.97
CA CYS A 24 63.33 -23.87 -24.35
C CYS A 24 63.71 -25.34 -23.98
N ALA A 25 62.76 -26.23 -23.68
CA ALA A 25 62.75 -27.60 -24.21
C ALA A 25 61.54 -28.39 -23.69
N ALA A 26 60.67 -28.76 -24.62
CA ALA A 26 59.63 -29.76 -24.45
C ALA A 26 60.19 -31.16 -24.77
N ALA A 27 59.68 -32.19 -24.11
CA ALA A 27 59.78 -33.57 -24.58
C ALA A 27 58.45 -34.29 -24.33
N LEU A 28 57.87 -34.80 -25.43
CA LEU A 28 56.71 -35.67 -25.46
C LEU A 28 57.08 -37.09 -25.00
N ALA A 29 56.17 -37.74 -24.29
CA ALA A 29 56.01 -39.20 -24.35
C ALA A 29 54.55 -39.60 -24.01
N LEU A 30 53.97 -40.45 -24.87
CA LEU A 30 52.76 -41.26 -24.69
C LEU A 30 53.17 -42.69 -25.08
N PRO A 31 52.58 -43.77 -24.51
CA PRO A 31 51.29 -44.29 -24.99
C PRO A 31 50.35 -45.00 -23.97
N SER A 32 49.04 -44.99 -24.28
CA SER A 32 47.93 -46.00 -24.16
C SER A 32 47.69 -46.76 -22.80
N VAL A 33 46.49 -47.12 -22.30
CA VAL A 33 45.10 -47.35 -22.76
C VAL A 33 44.12 -47.25 -21.53
N LEU A 34 42.82 -47.00 -21.80
CA LEU A 34 41.58 -46.76 -20.99
C LEU A 34 41.07 -47.89 -20.03
N PRO A 35 39.90 -47.76 -19.32
CA PRO A 35 39.11 -46.58 -18.88
C PRO A 35 38.68 -46.60 -17.39
N ALA A 36 38.34 -45.44 -16.81
CA ALA A 36 37.40 -45.36 -15.69
C ALA A 36 36.40 -44.22 -15.93
N ALA A 37 35.12 -44.58 -15.96
CA ALA A 37 34.00 -43.69 -16.23
C ALA A 37 33.65 -42.83 -15.01
N ALA A 38 33.49 -41.52 -15.21
CA ALA A 38 32.53 -40.69 -14.50
C ALA A 38 32.23 -39.46 -15.34
N ALA A 39 31.02 -39.42 -15.88
CA ALA A 39 30.54 -38.43 -16.83
C ALA A 39 30.48 -37.01 -16.22
N SER A 40 31.11 -36.04 -16.89
CA SER A 40 30.81 -34.63 -16.71
C SER A 40 29.49 -34.32 -17.44
N VAL A 41 28.41 -34.13 -16.69
CA VAL A 41 27.18 -33.58 -17.26
C VAL A 41 27.39 -32.08 -17.49
N ARG A 42 27.58 -31.73 -18.75
CA ARG A 42 27.47 -30.37 -19.26
C ARG A 42 25.98 -29.98 -19.16
N ALA A 43 25.62 -29.19 -18.15
CA ALA A 43 24.29 -28.61 -18.09
C ALA A 43 24.18 -27.57 -19.22
N GLU A 44 23.43 -27.93 -20.27
CA GLU A 44 22.98 -27.03 -21.31
C GLU A 44 22.28 -25.83 -20.67
N ARG A 45 22.81 -24.63 -20.93
CA ARG A 45 22.03 -23.40 -20.81
C ARG A 45 20.93 -23.45 -21.86
N THR A 46 19.78 -23.99 -21.51
CA THR A 46 18.53 -23.66 -22.17
C THR A 46 18.26 -22.18 -21.90
N ALA A 47 18.67 -21.33 -22.85
CA ALA A 47 18.17 -19.98 -22.94
C ALA A 47 16.66 -20.08 -23.24
N ALA A 48 15.85 -20.18 -22.18
CA ALA A 48 14.44 -19.96 -22.27
C ALA A 48 14.25 -18.49 -22.64
N THR A 49 14.01 -18.24 -23.93
CA THR A 49 13.50 -16.97 -24.44
C THR A 49 12.07 -16.78 -23.92
N GLY A 50 11.95 -16.43 -22.64
CA GLY A 50 10.71 -15.93 -22.07
C GLY A 50 10.50 -14.53 -22.63
N ARG A 51 9.50 -14.38 -23.51
CA ARG A 51 8.95 -13.06 -23.85
C ARG A 51 8.55 -12.39 -22.53
N VAL A 52 9.34 -11.40 -22.11
CA VAL A 52 8.93 -10.47 -21.06
C VAL A 52 7.69 -9.75 -21.60
N ALA A 53 6.53 -9.99 -21.01
CA ALA A 53 5.35 -9.18 -21.26
C ALA A 53 5.71 -7.74 -20.89
N LYS A 54 5.81 -6.85 -21.88
CA LYS A 54 6.37 -5.51 -21.76
C LYS A 54 5.48 -4.49 -21.03
N ASP A 55 4.36 -4.93 -20.45
CA ASP A 55 3.36 -4.03 -19.85
C ASP A 55 3.10 -4.26 -18.35
N ALA A 56 3.86 -5.14 -17.68
CA ALA A 56 3.82 -5.20 -16.23
C ALA A 56 4.60 -4.00 -15.67
N VAL A 57 3.95 -3.14 -14.88
CA VAL A 57 4.67 -2.12 -14.12
C VAL A 57 5.74 -2.84 -13.28
N PRO A 58 7.03 -2.44 -13.38
CA PRO A 58 8.12 -3.05 -12.63
C PRO A 58 7.82 -3.07 -11.13
N GLY A 59 8.48 -3.96 -10.39
CA GLY A 59 8.36 -4.06 -8.94
C GLY A 59 8.44 -5.49 -8.46
N SER A 60 8.79 -5.67 -7.19
CA SER A 60 9.02 -7.00 -6.62
C SER A 60 8.66 -7.05 -5.14
N THR A 61 8.47 -8.28 -4.65
CA THR A 61 8.30 -8.56 -3.23
C THR A 61 9.35 -9.61 -2.85
N GLN A 62 10.12 -9.33 -1.81
CA GLN A 62 11.08 -10.25 -1.22
C GLN A 62 10.63 -10.60 0.19
N SER A 63 10.35 -11.88 0.42
CA SER A 63 9.95 -12.43 1.72
C SER A 63 11.15 -13.12 2.37
N LEU A 64 11.47 -12.76 3.61
CA LEU A 64 12.58 -13.32 4.37
C LEU A 64 12.07 -13.87 5.71
N PRO A 65 12.29 -15.16 6.03
CA PRO A 65 11.87 -15.71 7.32
C PRO A 65 12.65 -15.03 8.45
N LEU A 66 11.94 -14.68 9.54
CA LEU A 66 12.58 -14.20 10.75
C LEU A 66 13.05 -15.40 11.57
N VAL A 67 14.25 -15.27 12.14
CA VAL A 67 14.87 -16.31 12.97
C VAL A 67 15.07 -15.80 14.39
N PRO A 68 15.11 -16.68 15.41
CA PRO A 68 15.49 -16.28 16.76
C PRO A 68 16.83 -15.52 16.77
N LEU A 69 16.86 -14.35 17.43
CA LEU A 69 18.09 -13.55 17.56
C LEU A 69 18.94 -13.94 18.79
N THR A 70 18.47 -14.87 19.61
CA THR A 70 19.17 -15.34 20.81
C THR A 70 20.22 -16.40 20.49
N ARG A 71 21.40 -16.30 21.10
CA ARG A 71 22.47 -17.30 20.98
C ARG A 71 22.30 -18.50 21.94
N GLU A 72 21.43 -18.39 22.94
CA GLU A 72 21.18 -19.44 23.94
C GLU A 72 20.06 -20.38 23.49
N ARG A 73 20.19 -21.68 23.81
CA ARG A 73 19.07 -22.63 23.67
C ARG A 73 17.98 -22.24 24.66
N VAL A 74 16.96 -21.55 24.18
CA VAL A 74 15.73 -21.32 24.96
C VAL A 74 14.90 -22.59 24.94
N LEU A 75 14.56 -23.12 26.12
CA LEU A 75 13.47 -24.10 26.25
C LEU A 75 12.15 -23.33 26.13
N GLY A 76 11.61 -23.20 24.91
CA GLY A 76 10.35 -22.48 24.66
C GLY A 76 10.38 -21.61 23.40
N THR A 77 9.40 -20.72 23.24
CA THR A 77 9.33 -19.75 22.14
C THR A 77 10.37 -18.65 22.29
N ALA A 78 11.11 -18.34 21.23
CA ALA A 78 12.12 -17.29 21.26
C ALA A 78 11.48 -15.92 21.56
N PRO A 79 11.97 -15.18 22.58
CA PRO A 79 11.39 -13.88 22.97
C PRO A 79 11.64 -12.78 21.93
N GLU A 80 12.61 -13.00 21.03
CA GLU A 80 12.99 -12.07 19.97
C GLU A 80 13.31 -12.83 18.68
N GLN A 81 12.69 -12.42 17.58
CA GLN A 81 12.99 -12.91 16.23
C GLN A 81 13.33 -11.74 15.31
N GLY A 82 14.18 -11.96 14.31
CA GLY A 82 14.61 -10.88 13.44
C GLY A 82 15.67 -11.26 12.42
N LEU A 83 16.29 -10.24 11.84
CA LEU A 83 17.43 -10.33 10.93
C LEU A 83 18.42 -9.24 11.30
N TYR A 84 19.71 -9.56 11.31
CA TYR A 84 20.75 -8.61 11.63
C TYR A 84 21.45 -8.10 10.37
N ARG A 85 21.24 -6.82 10.04
CA ARG A 85 21.95 -6.06 8.99
C ARG A 85 22.21 -6.85 7.71
N VAL A 86 21.14 -7.32 7.09
CA VAL A 86 21.20 -8.14 5.88
C VAL A 86 21.20 -7.24 4.64
N ASP A 87 22.11 -7.53 3.70
CA ASP A 87 22.07 -6.96 2.34
C ASP A 87 20.95 -7.62 1.54
N VAL A 88 20.13 -6.80 0.90
CA VAL A 88 18.91 -7.24 0.20
C VAL A 88 18.80 -6.56 -1.15
N ARG A 89 17.87 -7.03 -1.99
CA ARG A 89 17.54 -6.28 -3.21
C ARG A 89 16.87 -4.97 -2.83
N HIS A 90 16.87 -4.04 -3.78
CA HIS A 90 16.21 -2.75 -3.64
C HIS A 90 14.77 -2.88 -3.13
N PHE A 91 14.39 -2.01 -2.20
CA PHE A 91 13.04 -1.89 -1.67
C PHE A 91 12.79 -0.47 -1.17
N SER A 92 11.51 -0.06 -1.11
CA SER A 92 11.12 1.25 -0.58
C SER A 92 10.00 1.17 0.47
N LEU A 93 9.41 -0.01 0.65
CA LEU A 93 8.39 -0.28 1.66
C LEU A 93 8.66 -1.60 2.36
N VAL A 94 8.39 -1.66 3.65
CA VAL A 94 8.65 -2.84 4.48
C VAL A 94 7.50 -3.13 5.45
N GLY A 95 7.23 -4.39 5.72
CA GLY A 95 6.32 -4.84 6.76
C GLY A 95 6.68 -6.23 7.28
N VAL A 96 5.99 -6.69 8.31
CA VAL A 96 6.15 -8.06 8.83
C VAL A 96 4.81 -8.77 8.74
N VAL A 97 4.82 -10.00 8.24
CA VAL A 97 3.63 -10.86 8.10
C VAL A 97 3.79 -12.17 8.86
N TRP A 98 2.68 -12.83 9.17
CA TRP A 98 2.62 -14.14 9.82
C TRP A 98 1.45 -14.96 9.29
N ASP A 99 1.46 -16.27 9.59
CA ASP A 99 0.60 -17.22 8.88
C ASP A 99 -0.89 -17.05 9.17
N ASP A 100 -1.26 -16.94 10.44
CA ASP A 100 -2.66 -16.83 10.87
C ASP A 100 -3.10 -15.36 11.01
N PRO A 101 -4.00 -14.85 10.15
CA PRO A 101 -4.50 -13.47 10.23
C PRO A 101 -5.33 -13.18 11.48
N ASP A 102 -5.83 -14.20 12.17
CA ASP A 102 -6.63 -14.05 13.38
C ASP A 102 -5.77 -14.07 14.66
N THR A 103 -4.47 -14.38 14.54
CA THR A 103 -3.51 -14.29 15.65
C THR A 103 -2.96 -12.86 15.76
N GLU A 104 -3.14 -12.22 16.91
CA GLU A 104 -2.61 -10.87 17.19
C GLU A 104 -1.11 -10.91 17.53
N LEU A 105 -0.31 -10.04 16.92
CA LEU A 105 1.08 -9.82 17.31
C LEU A 105 1.14 -8.90 18.54
N LYS A 106 1.19 -9.52 19.73
CA LYS A 106 1.36 -8.82 21.00
C LYS A 106 2.84 -8.59 21.29
N GLY A 107 3.36 -7.46 20.82
CA GLY A 107 4.78 -7.16 20.93
C GLY A 107 5.17 -5.85 20.27
N ARG A 108 6.47 -5.70 20.01
CA ARG A 108 7.03 -4.54 19.32
C ARG A 108 7.81 -4.99 18.10
N VAL A 109 7.48 -4.43 16.96
CA VAL A 109 8.26 -4.58 15.72
C VAL A 109 9.07 -3.31 15.51
N GLN A 110 10.38 -3.46 15.33
CA GLN A 110 11.26 -2.35 15.01
C GLN A 110 12.11 -2.65 13.79
N ILE A 111 12.26 -1.65 12.94
CA ILE A 111 13.03 -1.75 11.70
C ILE A 111 13.98 -0.56 11.58
N ARG A 112 15.17 -0.81 11.07
CA ARG A 112 16.02 0.21 10.46
C ARG A 112 16.52 -0.28 9.10
N ASN A 113 16.79 0.66 8.22
CA ASN A 113 17.13 0.41 6.83
C ASN A 113 18.42 1.15 6.46
N ARG A 114 19.14 0.62 5.48
CA ARG A 114 20.27 1.29 4.84
C ARG A 114 19.76 1.99 3.58
N SER A 115 20.04 3.28 3.48
CA SER A 115 19.74 4.07 2.27
C SER A 115 20.66 3.63 1.14
N ALA A 116 20.07 3.24 0.00
CA ALA A 116 20.83 2.85 -1.19
C ALA A 116 21.67 4.01 -1.75
N ALA A 117 21.20 5.25 -1.58
CA ALA A 117 21.89 6.45 -2.07
C ALA A 117 23.12 6.84 -1.23
N THR A 118 23.10 6.60 0.08
CA THR A 118 24.13 7.12 1.01
C THR A 118 24.91 6.03 1.74
N GLY A 119 24.46 4.79 1.71
CA GLY A 119 25.00 3.69 2.51
C GLY A 119 24.77 3.85 4.02
N GLN A 120 24.04 4.89 4.46
CA GLN A 120 23.82 5.18 5.88
C GLN A 120 22.63 4.41 6.42
N TRP A 121 22.77 3.91 7.66
CA TRP A 121 21.69 3.27 8.40
C TRP A 121 20.81 4.31 9.09
N SER A 122 19.50 4.13 9.02
CA SER A 122 18.56 4.88 9.84
C SER A 122 18.63 4.48 11.32
N GLY A 123 18.05 5.30 12.18
CA GLY A 123 17.70 4.88 13.55
C GLY A 123 16.56 3.87 13.53
N TRP A 124 16.37 3.16 14.65
CA TRP A 124 15.25 2.25 14.82
C TRP A 124 13.90 2.98 14.74
N GLN A 125 12.96 2.40 14.00
CA GLN A 125 11.60 2.89 13.84
C GLN A 125 10.63 1.80 14.29
N ASP A 126 9.65 2.17 15.13
CA ASP A 126 8.55 1.27 15.47
C ASP A 126 7.61 1.11 14.26
N VAL A 127 7.14 -0.12 14.04
CA VAL A 127 6.11 -0.45 13.04
C VAL A 127 4.83 -0.80 13.79
N GLU A 128 3.69 -0.26 13.33
CA GLU A 128 2.39 -0.52 13.94
C GLU A 128 1.96 -1.98 13.72
N THR A 129 1.69 -2.67 14.82
CA THR A 129 1.39 -4.11 14.86
C THR A 129 -0.10 -4.39 14.82
N HIS A 130 -0.94 -3.40 15.14
CA HIS A 130 -2.40 -3.52 15.12
C HIS A 130 -2.95 -3.16 13.75
N ASN A 131 -3.06 -4.16 12.86
CA ASN A 131 -3.58 -4.01 11.49
C ASN A 131 -4.73 -4.99 11.21
N GLU A 132 -5.12 -5.81 12.18
CA GLU A 132 -6.26 -6.74 12.08
C GLU A 132 -7.62 -6.04 11.97
N ASP A 133 -7.64 -4.72 12.16
CA ASP A 133 -8.79 -3.83 11.95
C ASP A 133 -9.16 -3.64 10.47
N HIS A 134 -8.25 -4.01 9.57
CA HIS A 134 -8.44 -3.99 8.14
C HIS A 134 -8.63 -5.40 7.54
N GLY A 135 -9.14 -5.47 6.31
CA GLY A 135 -9.33 -6.73 5.58
C GLY A 135 -10.79 -7.08 5.31
N ALA A 136 -10.98 -8.21 4.65
CA ALA A 136 -12.30 -8.69 4.26
C ALA A 136 -13.11 -9.19 5.47
N ASP A 137 -14.42 -8.96 5.42
CA ASP A 137 -15.33 -9.34 6.52
C ASP A 137 -15.29 -10.85 6.78
N PRO A 138 -15.43 -11.30 8.04
CA PRO A 138 -15.46 -12.73 8.38
C PRO A 138 -16.56 -13.49 7.63
N GLY A 139 -16.23 -14.69 7.14
CA GLY A 139 -17.15 -15.56 6.40
C GLY A 139 -17.40 -15.13 4.94
N THR A 140 -16.62 -14.19 4.40
CA THR A 140 -16.63 -13.88 2.96
C THR A 140 -15.62 -14.74 2.20
N ALA A 141 -15.88 -15.01 0.91
CA ALA A 141 -14.95 -15.76 0.05
C ALA A 141 -13.58 -15.08 -0.10
N GLU A 142 -13.51 -13.76 0.13
CA GLU A 142 -12.26 -13.00 0.12
C GLU A 142 -11.38 -13.28 1.34
N ARG A 143 -11.96 -13.71 2.47
CA ARG A 143 -11.23 -14.08 3.70
C ARG A 143 -11.03 -15.60 3.84
N ALA A 144 -11.02 -16.35 2.74
CA ALA A 144 -10.89 -17.80 2.80
C ALA A 144 -9.58 -18.22 3.49
N PRO A 145 -9.60 -19.23 4.39
CA PRO A 145 -8.41 -19.69 5.11
C PRO A 145 -7.25 -20.06 4.18
N GLY A 146 -6.01 -19.80 4.62
CA GLY A 146 -4.79 -20.12 3.88
C GLY A 146 -4.49 -19.20 2.69
N ARG A 147 -5.32 -18.17 2.44
CA ARG A 147 -5.07 -17.15 1.41
C ARG A 147 -4.59 -15.82 1.95
N VAL A 148 -4.84 -15.55 3.22
CA VAL A 148 -4.58 -14.26 3.86
C VAL A 148 -3.65 -14.44 5.04
N HIS A 149 -2.85 -13.40 5.29
CA HIS A 149 -1.85 -13.38 6.36
C HIS A 149 -2.13 -12.26 7.34
N GLY A 150 -1.75 -12.46 8.60
CA GLY A 150 -1.66 -11.38 9.55
C GLY A 150 -0.44 -10.51 9.21
N ALA A 151 -0.51 -9.22 9.52
CA ALA A 151 0.51 -8.29 9.08
C ALA A 151 0.60 -7.06 9.98
N THR A 152 1.77 -6.44 10.02
CA THR A 152 1.91 -5.06 10.49
C THR A 152 1.36 -4.09 9.45
N ALA A 153 1.14 -2.83 9.83
CA ALA A 153 1.00 -1.77 8.84
C ALA A 153 2.32 -1.62 8.05
N PRO A 154 2.27 -1.29 6.76
CA PRO A 154 3.48 -1.11 5.96
C PRO A 154 4.19 0.21 6.33
N LEU A 155 5.51 0.22 6.32
CA LEU A 155 6.35 1.41 6.54
C LEU A 155 7.08 1.80 5.26
N TRP A 156 6.92 3.05 4.82
CA TRP A 156 7.73 3.63 3.74
C TRP A 156 9.11 4.03 4.27
N VAL A 157 10.16 3.56 3.62
CA VAL A 157 11.55 3.74 4.06
C VAL A 157 12.45 4.45 3.05
N ASP A 158 11.88 4.91 1.93
CA ASP A 158 12.63 5.38 0.75
C ASP A 158 13.59 4.31 0.19
N ASP A 159 14.33 4.63 -0.86
CA ASP A 159 15.16 3.69 -1.60
C ASP A 159 16.26 3.09 -0.70
N SER A 160 16.15 1.78 -0.49
CA SER A 160 16.91 1.03 0.51
C SER A 160 17.42 -0.30 -0.05
N ASP A 161 18.58 -0.74 0.45
CA ASP A 161 19.27 -1.97 -0.01
C ASP A 161 19.84 -2.80 1.15
N GLY A 162 19.55 -2.41 2.39
CA GLY A 162 19.92 -3.14 3.60
C GLY A 162 18.84 -3.01 4.67
N VAL A 163 18.64 -4.05 5.47
CA VAL A 163 17.60 -4.07 6.50
C VAL A 163 18.07 -4.76 7.78
N ASP A 164 17.56 -4.26 8.90
CA ASP A 164 17.74 -4.82 10.24
C ASP A 164 16.40 -4.73 10.95
N VAL A 165 15.89 -5.87 11.41
CA VAL A 165 14.54 -6.01 11.96
C VAL A 165 14.60 -6.83 13.24
N ARG A 166 13.81 -6.41 14.23
CA ARG A 166 13.56 -7.17 15.45
C ARG A 166 12.08 -7.13 15.82
N VAL A 167 11.58 -8.29 16.21
CA VAL A 167 10.23 -8.52 16.71
C VAL A 167 10.38 -9.03 18.12
N LEU A 168 10.01 -8.19 19.09
CA LEU A 168 10.09 -8.51 20.50
C LEU A 168 8.71 -8.92 21.00
N ALA A 169 8.61 -10.06 21.67
CA ALA A 169 7.42 -10.48 22.38
C ALA A 169 7.05 -9.47 23.47
N GLY A 170 5.74 -9.20 23.65
CA GLY A 170 5.25 -8.41 24.76
C GLY A 170 5.43 -9.16 26.09
N SER A 171 5.82 -8.43 27.14
CA SER A 171 5.80 -8.97 28.50
C SER A 171 4.35 -9.23 28.92
N GLY A 172 3.99 -10.45 29.32
CA GLY A 172 2.65 -10.75 29.80
C GLY A 172 2.35 -9.96 31.07
N THR A 173 1.59 -8.88 30.99
CA THR A 173 1.02 -8.24 32.19
C THR A 173 -0.38 -8.79 32.43
N SER A 174 -0.47 -9.88 33.17
CA SER A 174 -1.72 -10.26 33.86
C SER A 174 -1.79 -9.51 35.19
N ALA A 175 -1.93 -8.18 35.16
CA ALA A 175 -2.13 -7.40 36.38
C ALA A 175 -3.53 -6.77 36.36
N ALA A 176 -4.38 -7.18 37.30
CA ALA A 176 -5.58 -6.43 37.65
C ALA A 176 -5.19 -5.03 38.16
N PRO A 177 -6.02 -3.99 37.98
CA PRO A 177 -5.69 -2.64 38.44
C PRO A 177 -5.48 -2.62 39.96
N GLY A 178 -4.27 -2.28 40.42
CA GLY A 178 -3.95 -2.08 41.84
C GLY A 178 -2.97 -3.06 42.49
N ALA A 179 -2.44 -4.05 41.76
CA ALA A 179 -1.37 -4.92 42.29
C ALA A 179 0.02 -4.31 42.11
N PRO A 180 0.97 -4.50 43.05
CA PRO A 180 2.35 -4.03 42.90
C PRO A 180 3.04 -4.70 41.70
N ASP A 181 3.86 -3.90 40.98
CA ASP A 181 4.54 -4.27 39.73
C ASP A 181 5.51 -5.44 39.92
N ARG A 182 5.03 -6.67 39.74
CA ARG A 182 5.87 -7.87 39.60
C ARG A 182 6.03 -8.17 38.11
N ARG A 183 7.22 -7.90 37.56
CA ARG A 183 7.65 -8.36 36.23
C ARG A 183 7.91 -9.87 36.23
N THR A 184 6.86 -10.69 36.34
CA THR A 184 6.99 -12.16 36.39
C THR A 184 6.05 -12.88 35.42
N GLY A 185 5.52 -12.22 34.39
CA GLY A 185 4.75 -12.89 33.36
C GLY A 185 5.64 -13.42 32.24
N ASP A 186 5.43 -14.67 31.84
CA ASP A 186 6.05 -15.21 30.64
C ASP A 186 5.71 -14.33 29.42
N PRO A 187 6.67 -14.09 28.51
CA PRO A 187 6.40 -13.32 27.30
C PRO A 187 5.29 -13.98 26.47
N THR A 188 4.40 -13.17 25.91
CA THR A 188 3.35 -13.70 25.03
C THR A 188 4.00 -14.29 23.78
N PRO A 189 3.69 -15.54 23.39
CA PRO A 189 4.29 -16.14 22.21
C PRO A 189 4.11 -15.28 20.96
N LEU A 190 5.18 -15.16 20.17
CA LEU A 190 5.09 -14.53 18.85
C LEU A 190 4.29 -15.42 17.88
N PRO A 191 3.59 -14.81 16.90
CA PRO A 191 2.89 -15.58 15.86
C PRO A 191 3.84 -16.51 15.08
N SER A 192 3.30 -17.61 14.56
CA SER A 192 4.07 -18.55 13.74
C SER A 192 4.32 -18.00 12.33
N GLY A 193 5.45 -18.38 11.75
CA GLY A 193 5.75 -18.07 10.35
C GLY A 193 6.05 -16.59 10.10
N LEU A 194 6.63 -15.89 11.08
CA LEU A 194 7.04 -14.50 10.92
C LEU A 194 8.00 -14.33 9.74
N ARG A 195 7.64 -13.43 8.83
CA ARG A 195 8.42 -13.08 7.64
C ARG A 195 8.50 -11.57 7.50
N LEU A 196 9.70 -11.09 7.17
CA LEU A 196 9.91 -9.73 6.68
C LEU A 196 9.50 -9.66 5.21
N GLU A 197 8.71 -8.65 4.88
CA GLU A 197 8.24 -8.38 3.52
C GLU A 197 8.85 -7.07 3.04
N LEU A 198 9.72 -7.16 2.04
CA LEU A 198 10.39 -6.04 1.40
C LEU A 198 9.76 -5.81 0.04
N VAL A 199 9.24 -4.60 -0.17
CA VAL A 199 8.46 -4.25 -1.35
C VAL A 199 9.21 -3.19 -2.15
N ASP A 200 9.52 -3.54 -3.39
CA ASP A 200 9.93 -2.61 -4.43
C ASP A 200 8.67 -2.21 -5.23
N PRO A 201 8.23 -0.94 -5.15
CA PRO A 201 7.08 -0.45 -5.91
C PRO A 201 7.34 -0.30 -7.42
N GLY A 202 8.59 -0.52 -7.86
CA GLY A 202 9.07 -0.28 -9.21
C GLY A 202 9.24 1.19 -9.54
N ASP A 203 9.82 1.42 -10.71
CA ASP A 203 10.08 2.76 -11.24
C ASP A 203 8.80 3.59 -11.31
N GLU A 204 8.94 4.90 -11.11
CA GLU A 204 7.82 5.80 -11.34
C GLU A 204 7.39 5.74 -12.81
N PRO A 205 6.07 5.71 -13.09
CA PRO A 205 5.58 5.86 -14.44
C PRO A 205 6.19 7.13 -15.07
N PRO A 206 6.59 7.09 -16.34
CA PRO A 206 7.12 8.27 -17.01
C PRO A 206 6.15 9.44 -16.85
N ALA A 207 6.69 10.60 -16.48
CA ALA A 207 5.90 11.81 -16.34
C ALA A 207 5.31 12.18 -17.71
N GLN A 208 3.98 12.17 -17.81
CA GLN A 208 3.16 12.73 -18.90
C GLN A 208 3.89 12.91 -20.25
N GLY A 209 3.99 11.84 -21.03
CA GLY A 209 4.09 11.94 -22.49
C GLY A 209 2.72 11.71 -23.12
N PRO A 210 2.49 12.11 -24.39
CA PRO A 210 1.38 11.53 -25.15
C PRO A 210 1.45 10.01 -25.01
N PRO A 211 0.32 9.28 -25.02
CA PRO A 211 0.38 7.83 -24.99
C PRO A 211 1.42 7.41 -26.03
N ALA A 212 2.47 6.69 -25.61
CA ALA A 212 3.28 5.96 -26.56
C ALA A 212 2.25 5.22 -27.42
N ASP A 213 2.24 5.55 -28.70
CA ASP A 213 1.24 5.13 -29.65
C ASP A 213 0.94 3.65 -29.38
N VAL A 214 -0.27 3.36 -28.89
CA VAL A 214 -0.69 1.99 -28.59
C VAL A 214 -1.01 1.26 -29.91
N SER A 215 -0.27 1.60 -30.96
CA SER A 215 -0.11 0.84 -32.20
C SER A 215 0.72 -0.43 -31.98
N GLY A 216 1.29 -0.63 -30.79
CA GLY A 216 1.79 -1.93 -30.33
C GLY A 216 0.65 -2.83 -29.88
N THR A 217 0.22 -3.74 -30.75
CA THR A 217 -0.80 -4.77 -30.54
C THR A 217 -0.38 -5.84 -29.50
N ALA A 218 -0.07 -5.44 -28.27
CA ALA A 218 -0.15 -6.34 -27.12
C ALA A 218 -1.57 -6.24 -26.56
N ALA A 219 -2.34 -7.32 -26.66
CA ALA A 219 -3.68 -7.34 -26.08
C ALA A 219 -3.57 -7.09 -24.58
N LEU A 220 -4.29 -6.11 -24.07
CA LEU A 220 -4.42 -5.87 -22.63
C LEU A 220 -4.87 -7.18 -21.95
N THR A 221 -4.32 -7.47 -20.78
CA THR A 221 -4.87 -8.57 -19.97
C THR A 221 -6.33 -8.29 -19.64
N GLU A 222 -7.14 -9.34 -19.48
CA GLU A 222 -8.56 -9.19 -19.13
C GLU A 222 -8.74 -8.35 -17.86
N ALA A 223 -7.88 -8.54 -16.86
CA ALA A 223 -7.88 -7.75 -15.64
C ALA A 223 -7.60 -6.26 -15.91
N THR A 224 -6.66 -5.93 -16.80
CA THR A 224 -6.36 -4.55 -17.17
C THR A 224 -7.52 -3.91 -17.92
N ALA A 225 -8.05 -4.60 -18.93
CA ALA A 225 -9.20 -4.13 -19.70
C ALA A 225 -10.42 -3.89 -18.80
N ALA A 226 -10.73 -4.82 -17.90
CA ALA A 226 -11.84 -4.70 -16.96
C ALA A 226 -11.66 -3.52 -15.99
N ALA A 227 -10.45 -3.31 -15.46
CA ALA A 227 -10.18 -2.19 -14.54
C ALA A 227 -10.37 -0.84 -15.25
N TYR A 228 -9.89 -0.72 -16.49
CA TYR A 228 -10.00 0.53 -17.26
C TYR A 228 -11.43 0.80 -17.71
N ALA A 229 -12.14 -0.24 -18.15
CA ALA A 229 -13.55 -0.14 -18.54
C ALA A 229 -14.47 0.19 -17.36
N ALA A 230 -14.05 -0.06 -16.12
CA ALA A 230 -14.87 0.21 -14.94
C ALA A 230 -15.24 1.70 -14.77
N ASN A 231 -14.45 2.61 -15.35
CA ASN A 231 -14.66 4.06 -15.36
C ASN A 231 -15.12 4.61 -16.71
N ALA A 232 -15.55 3.76 -17.65
CA ALA A 232 -15.91 4.16 -19.02
C ALA A 232 -17.03 5.23 -19.09
N ASP A 233 -17.92 5.25 -18.08
CA ASP A 233 -18.99 6.25 -17.99
C ASP A 233 -18.49 7.67 -17.65
N LEU A 234 -17.22 7.81 -17.21
CA LEU A 234 -16.62 9.07 -16.79
C LEU A 234 -15.50 9.53 -17.73
N VAL A 235 -14.68 8.59 -18.21
CA VAL A 235 -13.50 8.85 -19.05
C VAL A 235 -13.24 7.70 -19.99
N PRO A 236 -12.57 7.93 -21.14
CA PRO A 236 -12.13 6.85 -22.03
C PRO A 236 -11.29 5.80 -21.29
N ALA A 237 -11.42 4.54 -21.72
CA ALA A 237 -10.66 3.44 -21.15
C ALA A 237 -9.15 3.72 -21.25
N GLY A 238 -8.44 3.60 -20.13
CA GLY A 238 -7.01 3.88 -20.06
C GLY A 238 -6.65 5.36 -19.91
N ALA A 239 -7.61 6.24 -19.57
CA ALA A 239 -7.26 7.57 -19.09
C ALA A 239 -6.41 7.48 -17.81
N LEU A 240 -5.37 8.32 -17.70
CA LEU A 240 -4.51 8.40 -16.51
C LEU A 240 -5.23 9.08 -15.34
N GLU A 241 -6.22 9.91 -15.64
CA GLU A 241 -6.88 10.75 -14.66
C GLU A 241 -8.34 10.96 -15.06
N ILE A 242 -9.17 11.15 -14.04
CA ILE A 242 -10.55 11.60 -14.18
C ILE A 242 -10.54 13.09 -13.82
N PRO A 243 -10.87 14.01 -14.76
CA PRO A 243 -10.66 15.45 -14.59
C PRO A 243 -11.59 16.06 -13.53
N GLU A 244 -11.20 17.14 -12.87
CA GLU A 244 -12.11 17.87 -11.96
C GLU A 244 -13.29 18.45 -12.77
N LEU A 245 -14.48 18.44 -12.18
CA LEU A 245 -15.68 19.08 -12.74
C LEU A 245 -16.13 20.25 -11.88
N SER A 246 -16.80 21.22 -12.50
CA SER A 246 -17.61 22.20 -11.78
C SER A 246 -18.77 21.54 -11.06
N ARG A 247 -19.51 22.30 -10.24
CA ARG A 247 -20.73 21.77 -9.61
C ARG A 247 -21.75 21.44 -10.69
N GLU A 248 -21.99 22.37 -11.59
CA GLU A 248 -22.96 22.28 -12.67
C GLU A 248 -22.70 21.06 -13.56
N ASP A 249 -21.44 20.86 -13.97
CA ASP A 249 -21.07 19.69 -14.79
C ASP A 249 -21.21 18.38 -14.02
N THR A 250 -20.97 18.39 -12.71
CA THR A 250 -21.16 17.21 -11.86
C THR A 250 -22.65 16.84 -11.74
N GLU A 251 -23.54 17.84 -11.68
CA GLU A 251 -24.99 17.61 -11.64
C GLU A 251 -25.47 17.01 -12.96
N GLN A 252 -24.94 17.47 -14.10
CA GLN A 252 -25.22 16.87 -15.41
C GLN A 252 -24.66 15.45 -15.54
N GLU A 253 -23.44 15.21 -15.04
CA GLU A 253 -22.85 13.87 -15.00
C GLU A 253 -23.71 12.90 -14.18
N LEU A 254 -24.22 13.33 -13.02
CA LEU A 254 -25.12 12.51 -12.19
C LEU A 254 -26.39 12.11 -12.95
N ILE A 255 -27.04 13.05 -13.65
CA ILE A 255 -28.24 12.76 -14.46
C ILE A 255 -27.95 11.69 -15.53
N ARG A 256 -26.79 11.77 -16.19
CA ARG A 256 -26.37 10.75 -17.16
C ARG A 256 -26.13 9.39 -16.51
N LEU A 257 -25.45 9.36 -15.36
CA LEU A 257 -25.15 8.12 -14.62
C LEU A 257 -26.39 7.42 -14.05
N GLU A 258 -27.41 8.19 -13.67
CA GLU A 258 -28.71 7.67 -13.21
C GLU A 258 -29.59 7.18 -14.36
N GLY A 259 -29.08 7.21 -15.60
CA GLY A 259 -29.75 6.67 -16.78
C GLY A 259 -30.64 7.67 -17.49
N GLY A 260 -30.42 8.98 -17.29
CA GLY A 260 -31.07 10.07 -18.02
C GLY A 260 -32.57 9.88 -18.13
N VAL A 261 -33.36 10.43 -17.21
CA VAL A 261 -34.82 10.34 -17.27
C VAL A 261 -35.36 10.99 -18.53
N GLU A 262 -35.40 10.20 -19.59
CA GLU A 262 -36.38 10.15 -20.65
C GLU A 262 -37.02 8.77 -20.47
N ALA A 263 -37.90 8.66 -19.48
CA ALA A 263 -38.90 7.61 -19.52
C ALA A 263 -39.72 7.89 -20.77
N GLU A 264 -39.54 7.09 -21.83
CA GLU A 264 -40.43 7.08 -22.98
C GLU A 264 -41.88 6.99 -22.45
N GLY A 265 -42.60 8.11 -22.52
CA GLY A 265 -44.02 8.20 -22.17
C GLY A 265 -44.42 9.07 -20.97
N SER A 266 -43.52 9.76 -20.25
CA SER A 266 -43.98 10.75 -19.25
C SER A 266 -44.11 12.14 -19.85
N VAL A 267 -45.36 12.57 -20.04
CA VAL A 267 -45.76 13.91 -20.45
C VAL A 267 -44.97 14.96 -19.68
N ALA A 268 -44.35 15.90 -20.40
CA ALA A 268 -43.68 17.06 -19.84
C ALA A 268 -44.63 17.82 -18.90
N GLY A 269 -44.42 17.66 -17.60
CA GLY A 269 -44.94 18.53 -16.57
C GLY A 269 -43.76 19.04 -15.77
N ASP A 270 -43.76 20.35 -15.48
CA ASP A 270 -42.75 21.11 -14.73
C ASP A 270 -42.56 20.63 -13.27
N ALA A 271 -42.25 19.36 -13.07
CA ALA A 271 -41.72 18.87 -11.81
C ALA A 271 -40.25 19.33 -11.73
N VAL A 272 -40.04 20.50 -11.14
CA VAL A 272 -38.72 20.98 -10.72
C VAL A 272 -38.07 19.86 -9.92
N ARG A 273 -37.17 19.07 -10.54
CA ARG A 273 -36.36 18.12 -9.79
C ARG A 273 -35.60 18.93 -8.76
N ALA A 274 -35.79 18.59 -7.48
CA ALA A 274 -35.04 19.19 -6.41
C ALA A 274 -33.55 19.09 -6.75
N LYS A 275 -32.85 20.22 -6.73
CA LYS A 275 -31.42 20.30 -7.07
C LYS A 275 -30.64 19.24 -6.27
N PRO A 276 -29.88 18.35 -6.92
CA PRO A 276 -29.21 17.26 -6.22
C PRO A 276 -28.14 17.83 -5.29
N TYR A 277 -28.09 17.33 -4.05
CA TYR A 277 -27.05 17.69 -3.10
C TYR A 277 -25.77 16.90 -3.37
N ILE A 278 -25.07 17.28 -4.43
CA ILE A 278 -23.80 16.70 -4.86
C ILE A 278 -22.70 17.76 -4.89
N GLY A 279 -21.51 17.38 -4.43
CA GLY A 279 -20.33 18.25 -4.52
C GLY A 279 -19.60 18.12 -5.85
N PRO A 280 -18.85 19.15 -6.30
CA PRO A 280 -18.05 19.08 -7.52
C PRO A 280 -17.15 17.84 -7.52
N ARG A 281 -17.14 17.09 -8.62
CA ARG A 281 -16.28 15.91 -8.74
C ARG A 281 -14.82 16.34 -8.72
N PRO A 282 -14.00 15.89 -7.75
CA PRO A 282 -12.60 16.24 -7.73
C PRO A 282 -11.85 15.52 -8.86
N ARG A 283 -10.66 16.03 -9.20
CA ARG A 283 -9.68 15.28 -10.00
C ARG A 283 -9.25 14.02 -9.25
N ILE A 284 -9.21 12.88 -9.94
CA ILE A 284 -8.80 11.58 -9.40
C ILE A 284 -7.77 10.95 -10.32
N VAL A 285 -6.61 10.56 -9.78
CA VAL A 285 -5.62 9.76 -10.51
C VAL A 285 -6.15 8.32 -10.60
N THR A 286 -6.31 7.80 -11.81
CA THR A 286 -6.85 6.45 -12.03
C THR A 286 -5.82 5.40 -11.65
N ARG A 287 -6.26 4.14 -11.56
CA ARG A 287 -5.35 2.99 -11.40
C ARG A 287 -4.22 2.98 -12.44
N ARG A 288 -4.52 3.27 -13.70
CA ARG A 288 -3.47 3.45 -14.72
C ARG A 288 -2.55 4.63 -14.40
N GLY A 289 -3.11 5.76 -13.98
CA GLY A 289 -2.35 6.98 -13.69
C GLY A 289 -1.28 6.84 -12.63
N TRP A 290 -1.51 6.02 -11.60
CA TRP A 290 -0.49 5.74 -10.57
C TRP A 290 0.34 4.48 -10.85
N GLY A 291 0.09 3.78 -11.96
CA GLY A 291 0.83 2.59 -12.38
C GLY A 291 0.39 1.31 -11.67
N ALA A 292 -0.91 1.06 -11.53
CA ALA A 292 -1.41 -0.20 -11.02
C ALA A 292 -1.04 -1.37 -11.92
N ASP A 293 -0.39 -2.39 -11.35
CA ASP A 293 -0.25 -3.69 -12.00
C ASP A 293 -1.52 -4.52 -11.75
N GLU A 294 -2.45 -4.45 -12.70
CA GLU A 294 -3.75 -5.14 -12.61
C GLU A 294 -3.64 -6.66 -12.63
N SER A 295 -2.48 -7.23 -12.95
CA SER A 295 -2.25 -8.68 -12.87
C SER A 295 -2.12 -9.19 -11.43
N LEU A 296 -1.85 -8.32 -10.45
CA LEU A 296 -1.73 -8.71 -9.05
C LEU A 296 -3.10 -9.01 -8.43
N ARG A 297 -4.12 -8.21 -8.75
CA ARG A 297 -5.43 -8.30 -8.09
C ARG A 297 -6.21 -9.55 -8.50
N GLY A 298 -7.11 -9.98 -7.62
CA GLY A 298 -8.14 -10.95 -7.97
C GLY A 298 -9.09 -10.42 -9.06
N GLY A 299 -9.60 -11.32 -9.89
CA GLY A 299 -10.58 -11.01 -10.94
C GLY A 299 -11.94 -10.60 -10.40
N GLY A 300 -12.75 -9.94 -11.23
CA GLY A 300 -14.11 -9.48 -10.89
C GLY A 300 -14.16 -8.34 -9.87
N PHE A 301 -15.34 -7.73 -9.75
CA PHE A 301 -15.61 -6.61 -8.83
C PHE A 301 -16.76 -6.98 -7.90
N VAL A 302 -16.70 -6.51 -6.65
CA VAL A 302 -17.76 -6.70 -5.67
C VAL A 302 -18.40 -5.36 -5.39
N TYR A 303 -19.71 -5.25 -5.59
CA TYR A 303 -20.48 -4.03 -5.34
C TYR A 303 -21.44 -4.20 -4.17
N THR A 304 -21.68 -3.10 -3.48
CA THR A 304 -22.73 -2.99 -2.46
C THR A 304 -23.93 -2.27 -3.06
N LYS A 305 -25.02 -2.09 -2.29
CA LYS A 305 -26.23 -1.46 -2.83
C LYS A 305 -26.07 0.06 -3.02
N LYS A 306 -25.36 0.73 -2.11
CA LYS A 306 -25.14 2.19 -2.10
C LYS A 306 -24.04 2.57 -1.13
N ILE A 307 -23.49 3.78 -1.22
CA ILE A 307 -22.57 4.31 -0.21
C ILE A 307 -23.35 5.17 0.80
N LYS A 308 -23.39 4.74 2.06
CA LYS A 308 -24.07 5.46 3.16
C LYS A 308 -23.10 6.23 4.04
N ALA A 309 -21.84 5.81 4.09
CA ALA A 309 -20.82 6.42 4.94
C ALA A 309 -19.43 6.37 4.28
N ALA A 310 -18.58 7.29 4.69
CA ALA A 310 -17.15 7.32 4.41
C ALA A 310 -16.38 7.07 5.71
N PHE A 311 -15.51 6.06 5.72
CA PHE A 311 -14.54 5.84 6.79
C PHE A 311 -13.21 6.46 6.39
N VAL A 312 -12.71 7.36 7.22
CA VAL A 312 -11.40 7.98 7.05
C VAL A 312 -10.37 7.20 7.84
N HIS A 313 -9.31 6.82 7.16
CA HIS A 313 -8.17 6.06 7.66
C HIS A 313 -6.88 6.88 7.52
N HIS A 314 -5.83 6.42 8.18
CA HIS A 314 -4.46 6.70 7.78
C HIS A 314 -3.77 5.40 7.37
N THR A 315 -2.67 5.47 6.62
CA THR A 315 -1.96 4.24 6.17
C THR A 315 -0.91 3.77 7.17
N VAL A 316 -0.54 4.60 8.15
CA VAL A 316 0.55 4.38 9.12
C VAL A 316 1.93 4.24 8.46
N SER A 317 2.04 4.58 7.18
CA SER A 317 3.25 4.36 6.38
C SER A 317 4.38 5.36 6.59
N GLY A 318 4.26 6.28 7.54
CA GLY A 318 5.20 7.38 7.73
C GLY A 318 4.95 8.57 6.79
N ASN A 319 5.55 9.72 7.13
CA ASN A 319 5.25 11.01 6.47
C ASN A 319 6.41 11.57 5.63
N LYS A 320 7.52 10.83 5.51
CA LYS A 320 8.78 11.32 4.92
C LYS A 320 8.81 11.29 3.39
N TYR A 321 7.93 10.52 2.75
CA TYR A 321 7.79 10.48 1.28
C TYR A 321 7.58 11.89 0.69
N ARG A 322 8.13 12.16 -0.50
CA ARG A 322 7.86 13.37 -1.30
C ARG A 322 6.55 13.18 -2.06
N CYS A 323 5.83 14.25 -2.39
CA CYS A 323 4.59 14.11 -3.16
C CYS A 323 4.80 13.50 -4.56
N SER A 324 5.99 13.67 -5.14
CA SER A 324 6.39 12.96 -6.36
C SER A 324 6.48 11.44 -6.20
N GLN A 325 6.68 10.94 -4.97
CA GLN A 325 6.73 9.50 -4.64
C GLN A 325 5.36 8.94 -4.25
N ALA A 326 4.31 9.76 -4.21
CA ALA A 326 3.01 9.31 -3.70
C ALA A 326 2.43 8.15 -4.53
N ALA A 327 2.64 8.14 -5.85
CA ALA A 327 2.26 7.02 -6.70
C ALA A 327 3.04 5.74 -6.33
N SER A 328 4.36 5.81 -6.12
CA SER A 328 5.14 4.67 -5.58
C SER A 328 4.62 4.18 -4.24
N VAL A 329 4.26 5.07 -3.32
CA VAL A 329 3.70 4.68 -2.02
C VAL A 329 2.38 3.91 -2.22
N VAL A 330 1.50 4.39 -3.11
CA VAL A 330 0.24 3.69 -3.46
C VAL A 330 0.54 2.31 -4.05
N ARG A 331 1.48 2.19 -5.00
CA ARG A 331 1.89 0.89 -5.59
C ARG A 331 2.46 -0.06 -4.53
N GLY A 332 3.29 0.47 -3.62
CA GLY A 332 3.87 -0.31 -2.53
C GLY A 332 2.81 -0.86 -1.57
N ILE A 333 1.84 -0.03 -1.16
CA ILE A 333 0.70 -0.46 -0.32
C ILE A 333 -0.14 -1.50 -1.07
N TYR A 334 -0.44 -1.26 -2.34
CA TYR A 334 -1.19 -2.21 -3.17
C TYR A 334 -0.50 -3.59 -3.25
N ARG A 335 0.79 -3.60 -3.58
CA ARG A 335 1.61 -4.81 -3.67
C ARG A 335 1.71 -5.50 -2.30
N TYR A 336 1.89 -4.76 -1.21
CA TYR A 336 1.91 -5.34 0.14
C TYR A 336 0.57 -6.01 0.49
N HIS A 337 -0.57 -5.34 0.25
CA HIS A 337 -1.89 -5.93 0.52
C HIS A 337 -2.11 -7.22 -0.28
N VAL A 338 -1.69 -7.26 -1.54
CA VAL A 338 -1.97 -8.41 -2.42
C VAL A 338 -0.93 -9.53 -2.27
N LYS A 339 0.36 -9.20 -2.38
CA LYS A 339 1.43 -10.20 -2.44
C LYS A 339 1.90 -10.65 -1.07
N SER A 340 1.85 -9.78 -0.07
CA SER A 340 2.31 -10.07 1.29
C SER A 340 1.16 -10.47 2.21
N MET A 341 0.03 -9.75 2.15
CA MET A 341 -1.15 -10.06 2.99
C MET A 341 -2.16 -11.00 2.33
N GLY A 342 -2.02 -11.26 1.02
CA GLY A 342 -2.88 -12.19 0.27
C GLY A 342 -4.28 -11.65 -0.03
N TRP A 343 -4.49 -10.34 0.06
CA TRP A 343 -5.78 -9.72 -0.24
C TRP A 343 -6.05 -9.71 -1.74
N ARG A 344 -7.32 -9.56 -2.12
CA ARG A 344 -7.71 -9.50 -3.52
C ARG A 344 -7.25 -8.22 -4.22
N ASP A 345 -7.14 -7.11 -3.51
CA ASP A 345 -6.76 -5.80 -4.04
C ASP A 345 -6.34 -4.90 -2.84
N VAL A 346 -5.96 -3.66 -3.12
CA VAL A 346 -5.85 -2.63 -2.07
C VAL A 346 -7.20 -2.48 -1.34
N GLY A 347 -7.15 -2.39 -0.01
CA GLY A 347 -8.37 -2.46 0.82
C GLY A 347 -9.21 -1.18 0.79
N TYR A 348 -8.59 -0.04 0.52
CA TYR A 348 -9.23 1.28 0.49
C TYR A 348 -9.83 1.58 -0.88
N ASN A 349 -10.99 2.23 -0.92
CA ASN A 349 -11.56 2.70 -2.18
C ASN A 349 -10.77 3.87 -2.77
N PHE A 350 -10.23 4.73 -1.90
CA PHE A 350 -9.45 5.89 -2.30
C PHE A 350 -8.28 6.10 -1.35
N LEU A 351 -7.19 6.67 -1.89
CA LEU A 351 -6.05 7.15 -1.13
C LEU A 351 -5.86 8.65 -1.36
N VAL A 352 -5.41 9.38 -0.34
CA VAL A 352 -5.16 10.82 -0.40
C VAL A 352 -3.76 11.11 0.13
N ASP A 353 -2.90 11.70 -0.69
CA ASP A 353 -1.56 12.09 -0.24
C ASP A 353 -1.56 13.40 0.58
N LYS A 354 -0.42 13.74 1.18
CA LYS A 354 -0.25 14.99 1.94
C LYS A 354 -0.31 16.26 1.07
N CYS A 355 -0.22 16.16 -0.25
CA CYS A 355 -0.39 17.25 -1.20
C CYS A 355 -1.84 17.43 -1.67
N GLY A 356 -2.76 16.54 -1.29
CA GLY A 356 -4.17 16.59 -1.66
C GLY A 356 -4.51 15.89 -2.98
N THR A 357 -3.59 15.11 -3.55
CA THR A 357 -3.88 14.24 -4.70
C THR A 357 -4.77 13.09 -4.25
N ILE A 358 -5.83 12.81 -5.01
CA ILE A 358 -6.73 11.68 -4.78
C ILE A 358 -6.41 10.59 -5.78
N TYR A 359 -6.22 9.36 -5.29
CA TYR A 359 -5.95 8.17 -6.08
C TYR A 359 -7.13 7.20 -5.99
N GLU A 360 -7.51 6.63 -7.13
CA GLU A 360 -8.39 5.46 -7.18
C GLU A 360 -7.68 4.27 -6.52
N GLY A 361 -8.25 3.73 -5.46
CA GLY A 361 -7.76 2.53 -4.80
C GLY A 361 -8.36 1.29 -5.42
N ARG A 362 -9.24 0.61 -4.68
CA ARG A 362 -9.83 -0.67 -5.07
C ARG A 362 -10.57 -0.62 -6.41
N ALA A 363 -10.26 -1.55 -7.31
CA ALA A 363 -10.79 -1.61 -8.66
C ALA A 363 -12.31 -1.89 -8.70
N GLY A 364 -12.97 -1.36 -9.73
CA GLY A 364 -14.41 -1.50 -9.95
C GLY A 364 -15.13 -0.18 -10.25
N GLY A 365 -14.40 0.94 -10.32
CA GLY A 365 -14.91 2.21 -10.83
C GLY A 365 -15.28 3.20 -9.73
N VAL A 366 -14.79 4.44 -9.85
CA VAL A 366 -14.84 5.45 -8.79
C VAL A 366 -16.26 5.95 -8.51
N ALA A 367 -17.18 5.88 -9.49
CA ALA A 367 -18.58 6.25 -9.33
C ALA A 367 -19.45 5.09 -8.79
N LYS A 368 -18.96 3.84 -8.82
CA LYS A 368 -19.72 2.65 -8.42
C LYS A 368 -19.54 2.32 -6.92
N PRO A 369 -20.50 1.62 -6.27
CA PRO A 369 -20.45 1.35 -4.83
C PRO A 369 -19.56 0.12 -4.51
N VAL A 370 -18.29 0.16 -4.94
CA VAL A 370 -17.31 -0.92 -4.78
C VAL A 370 -17.13 -1.26 -3.30
N LYS A 371 -17.26 -2.55 -2.95
CA LYS A 371 -17.03 -3.05 -1.59
C LYS A 371 -15.54 -3.04 -1.29
N GLY A 372 -15.15 -2.34 -0.23
CA GLY A 372 -13.77 -2.30 0.28
C GLY A 372 -13.40 -3.47 1.21
N ALA A 373 -12.18 -3.38 1.73
CA ALA A 373 -11.62 -4.23 2.80
C ALA A 373 -10.83 -3.34 3.79
N HIS A 374 -11.42 -2.22 4.19
CA HIS A 374 -10.77 -1.15 4.96
C HIS A 374 -11.30 -1.03 6.39
N THR A 375 -12.53 -1.44 6.67
CA THR A 375 -13.12 -1.36 8.02
C THR A 375 -13.81 -2.67 8.31
N LEU A 376 -13.17 -3.54 9.09
CA LEU A 376 -13.73 -4.85 9.37
C LEU A 376 -15.13 -4.72 9.99
N GLY A 377 -16.11 -5.40 9.39
CA GLY A 377 -17.50 -5.34 9.81
C GLY A 377 -18.30 -4.18 9.22
N PHE A 378 -17.68 -3.19 8.57
CA PHE A 378 -18.38 -2.07 7.93
C PHE A 378 -17.99 -1.83 6.47
N ASN A 379 -17.30 -2.77 5.83
CA ASN A 379 -16.95 -2.73 4.42
C ASN A 379 -18.17 -2.63 3.47
N SER A 380 -19.36 -3.06 3.94
CA SER A 380 -20.59 -3.02 3.15
C SER A 380 -21.32 -1.69 3.28
N ASN A 381 -21.74 -1.12 2.15
CA ASN A 381 -22.41 0.19 2.02
C ASN A 381 -21.61 1.37 2.57
N SER A 382 -20.28 1.28 2.53
CA SER A 382 -19.37 2.36 2.89
C SER A 382 -18.22 2.44 1.90
N MET A 383 -17.47 3.53 1.96
CA MET A 383 -16.18 3.65 1.29
C MET A 383 -15.07 3.95 2.29
N GLY A 384 -13.86 3.49 1.98
CA GLY A 384 -12.65 3.80 2.74
C GLY A 384 -11.81 4.86 2.03
N ILE A 385 -11.46 5.92 2.75
CA ILE A 385 -10.51 6.96 2.31
C ILE A 385 -9.28 6.89 3.21
N ALA A 386 -8.15 6.41 2.70
CA ALA A 386 -6.89 6.37 3.44
C ALA A 386 -6.03 7.59 3.15
N VAL A 387 -5.78 8.41 4.17
CA VAL A 387 -4.81 9.50 4.06
C VAL A 387 -3.42 8.92 4.26
N ILE A 388 -2.56 9.01 3.24
CA ILE A 388 -1.22 8.44 3.26
C ILE A 388 -0.38 9.15 4.32
N GLY A 389 0.05 8.40 5.32
CA GLY A 389 0.86 8.88 6.42
C GLY A 389 0.45 8.36 7.80
N THR A 390 1.11 8.88 8.83
CA THR A 390 0.88 8.57 10.24
C THR A 390 0.48 9.85 10.97
N TYR A 391 -0.77 9.89 11.47
CA TYR A 391 -1.39 11.10 12.05
C TYR A 391 -1.76 10.95 13.54
N GLY A 392 -1.01 10.12 14.27
CA GLY A 392 -1.10 10.02 15.73
C GLY A 392 -0.72 11.35 16.40
N SER A 393 0.51 11.83 16.15
CA SER A 393 1.04 13.10 16.65
C SER A 393 1.19 14.17 15.57
N ALA A 394 1.48 13.76 14.34
CA ALA A 394 1.67 14.66 13.19
C ALA A 394 0.34 15.22 12.69
N LYS A 395 0.34 16.51 12.33
CA LYS A 395 -0.84 17.22 11.82
C LYS A 395 -1.05 16.89 10.33
N PRO A 396 -2.25 16.50 9.88
CA PRO A 396 -2.54 16.37 8.46
C PRO A 396 -2.49 17.75 7.78
N SER A 397 -2.03 17.78 6.53
CA SER A 397 -1.98 19.02 5.75
C SER A 397 -3.40 19.54 5.48
N GLY A 398 -3.53 20.85 5.27
CA GLY A 398 -4.80 21.43 4.84
C GLY A 398 -5.28 20.87 3.49
N ALA A 399 -4.34 20.58 2.59
CA ALA A 399 -4.62 20.01 1.28
C ALA A 399 -5.23 18.60 1.39
N ALA A 400 -4.68 17.72 2.22
CA ALA A 400 -5.22 16.38 2.45
C ALA A 400 -6.65 16.44 3.05
N VAL A 401 -6.88 17.27 4.07
CA VAL A 401 -8.21 17.43 4.67
C VAL A 401 -9.22 17.99 3.66
N LYS A 402 -8.80 18.94 2.82
CA LYS A 402 -9.63 19.50 1.73
C LYS A 402 -9.97 18.44 0.69
N ALA A 403 -9.01 17.62 0.29
CA ALA A 403 -9.20 16.52 -0.65
C ALA A 403 -10.18 15.47 -0.11
N VAL A 404 -10.05 15.05 1.16
CA VAL A 404 -11.02 14.18 1.83
C VAL A 404 -12.43 14.80 1.80
N ALA A 405 -12.56 16.09 2.08
CA ALA A 405 -13.86 16.77 2.08
C ALA A 405 -14.49 16.85 0.67
N ARG A 406 -13.70 17.16 -0.37
CA ARG A 406 -14.17 17.21 -1.76
C ARG A 406 -14.60 15.83 -2.26
N LEU A 407 -13.77 14.82 -2.03
CA LEU A 407 -14.06 13.43 -2.38
C LEU A 407 -15.33 12.94 -1.67
N ALA A 408 -15.44 13.18 -0.36
CA ALA A 408 -16.62 12.80 0.40
C ALA A 408 -17.88 13.51 -0.10
N ALA A 409 -17.81 14.82 -0.40
CA ALA A 409 -18.94 15.59 -0.91
C ALA A 409 -19.50 15.01 -2.21
N TRP A 410 -18.61 14.70 -3.16
CA TRP A 410 -18.99 14.11 -4.45
C TRP A 410 -19.51 12.68 -4.28
N LYS A 411 -18.71 11.78 -3.70
CA LYS A 411 -19.03 10.34 -3.65
C LYS A 411 -20.23 10.02 -2.78
N LEU A 412 -20.44 10.74 -1.67
CA LEU A 412 -21.67 10.61 -0.88
C LEU A 412 -22.87 11.27 -1.58
N GLY A 413 -22.61 12.33 -2.35
CA GLY A 413 -23.62 13.04 -3.15
C GLY A 413 -24.25 12.17 -4.23
N LEU A 414 -23.46 11.29 -4.87
CA LEU A 414 -23.94 10.26 -5.80
C LEU A 414 -25.03 9.34 -5.21
N TYR A 415 -25.18 9.29 -3.88
CA TYR A 415 -26.18 8.48 -3.19
C TYR A 415 -27.04 9.30 -2.21
N GLY A 416 -27.05 10.62 -2.34
CA GLY A 416 -27.87 11.54 -1.54
C GLY A 416 -27.51 11.62 -0.06
N ALA A 417 -26.34 11.12 0.38
CA ALA A 417 -25.96 11.11 1.79
C ALA A 417 -25.43 12.48 2.25
N ASN A 418 -26.00 13.01 3.34
CA ASN A 418 -25.60 14.29 3.95
C ASN A 418 -24.33 14.12 4.82
N PRO A 419 -23.20 14.78 4.50
CA PRO A 419 -21.95 14.67 5.24
C PRO A 419 -22.01 15.04 6.72
N ARG A 420 -22.91 15.96 7.12
CA ARG A 420 -23.11 16.34 8.53
C ARG A 420 -24.02 15.38 9.29
N GLY A 421 -24.73 14.53 8.56
CA GLY A 421 -25.73 13.62 9.11
C GLY A 421 -25.14 12.42 9.84
N LYS A 422 -26.06 11.61 10.36
CA LYS A 422 -25.80 10.26 10.86
C LYS A 422 -26.51 9.24 10.00
N THR A 423 -25.98 8.02 9.96
CA THR A 423 -26.57 6.90 9.24
C THR A 423 -26.47 5.63 10.08
N TYR A 424 -27.23 4.60 9.69
CA TYR A 424 -27.12 3.28 10.30
C TYR A 424 -26.39 2.33 9.37
N LEU A 425 -25.38 1.63 9.89
CA LEU A 425 -24.75 0.50 9.20
C LEU A 425 -24.92 -0.76 10.04
N LYS A 426 -25.12 -1.90 9.37
CA LYS A 426 -25.20 -3.21 10.02
C LYS A 426 -23.79 -3.78 10.09
N SER A 427 -23.31 -4.07 11.30
CA SER A 427 -22.00 -4.66 11.53
C SER A 427 -21.94 -6.09 10.96
N GLY A 428 -20.89 -6.39 10.20
CA GLY A 428 -20.49 -7.74 9.79
C GLY A 428 -19.78 -8.53 10.90
N GLY A 429 -19.50 -7.89 12.04
CA GLY A 429 -18.72 -8.44 13.15
C GLY A 429 -17.33 -7.80 13.22
N GLY A 430 -16.86 -7.60 14.45
CA GLY A 430 -15.56 -7.01 14.78
C GLY A 430 -15.40 -6.89 16.30
N ASN A 431 -14.27 -6.35 16.75
CA ASN A 431 -13.96 -6.27 18.19
C ASN A 431 -14.76 -5.18 18.95
N LEU A 432 -15.34 -4.21 18.24
CA LEU A 432 -16.13 -3.14 18.85
C LEU A 432 -17.64 -3.40 18.77
N TYR A 433 -18.11 -4.03 17.69
CA TYR A 433 -19.53 -4.29 17.47
C TYR A 433 -19.78 -5.71 16.98
N PRO A 434 -20.66 -6.49 17.66
CA PRO A 434 -20.97 -7.84 17.23
C PRO A 434 -21.71 -7.86 15.90
N LYS A 435 -21.59 -8.99 15.18
CA LYS A 435 -22.25 -9.21 13.90
C LYS A 435 -23.76 -9.02 14.04
N GLY A 436 -24.35 -8.33 13.06
CA GLY A 436 -25.78 -8.05 13.01
C GLY A 436 -26.23 -6.77 13.73
N LYS A 437 -25.38 -6.16 14.57
CA LYS A 437 -25.72 -4.90 15.26
C LYS A 437 -25.90 -3.76 14.25
N ASN A 438 -27.04 -3.07 14.33
CA ASN A 438 -27.23 -1.79 13.63
C ASN A 438 -26.60 -0.66 14.45
N VAL A 439 -25.55 -0.05 13.92
CA VAL A 439 -24.77 1.00 14.60
C VAL A 439 -25.05 2.35 13.95
N ARG A 440 -25.34 3.35 14.79
CA ARG A 440 -25.56 4.73 14.36
C ARG A 440 -24.22 5.47 14.31
N LEU A 441 -23.77 5.78 13.10
CA LEU A 441 -22.47 6.40 12.84
C LEU A 441 -22.64 7.77 12.18
N ASN A 442 -21.60 8.61 12.23
CA ASN A 442 -21.56 9.79 11.39
C ASN A 442 -21.42 9.36 9.92
N VAL A 443 -22.00 10.12 8.99
CA VAL A 443 -21.85 9.81 7.56
C VAL A 443 -20.38 9.89 7.13
N ILE A 444 -19.59 10.79 7.73
CA ILE A 444 -18.12 10.72 7.68
C ILE A 444 -17.63 10.34 9.07
N SER A 445 -17.08 9.14 9.20
CA SER A 445 -16.57 8.55 10.45
C SER A 445 -15.07 8.26 10.33
N GLY A 446 -14.38 8.19 11.47
CA GLY A 446 -13.02 7.65 11.51
C GLY A 446 -13.06 6.14 11.64
N HIS A 447 -11.96 5.45 11.31
CA HIS A 447 -11.88 4.00 11.48
C HIS A 447 -12.26 3.56 12.91
N ARG A 448 -11.72 4.25 13.92
CA ARG A 448 -12.01 4.04 15.35
C ARG A 448 -13.49 4.10 15.75
N ASP A 449 -14.35 4.68 14.93
CA ASP A 449 -15.79 4.74 15.22
C ASP A 449 -16.49 3.42 14.86
N GLY A 450 -15.88 2.58 14.00
CA GLY A 450 -16.40 1.29 13.57
C GLY A 450 -15.64 0.09 14.13
N PHE A 451 -14.39 0.27 14.55
CA PHE A 451 -13.51 -0.78 15.06
C PHE A 451 -12.66 -0.24 16.21
N ALA A 452 -12.23 -1.07 17.16
CA ALA A 452 -11.34 -0.62 18.23
C ALA A 452 -9.90 -0.52 17.70
N THR A 453 -9.53 0.68 17.25
CA THR A 453 -8.23 0.99 16.61
C THR A 453 -7.81 2.43 16.91
N SER A 454 -6.52 2.72 16.77
CA SER A 454 -6.00 4.10 16.84
C SER A 454 -6.23 4.87 15.52
N CYS A 455 -6.52 4.19 14.42
CA CYS A 455 -6.77 4.77 13.10
C CYS A 455 -8.00 5.71 13.12
N PRO A 456 -8.00 6.91 12.49
CA PRO A 456 -6.99 7.47 11.58
C PRO A 456 -5.89 8.28 12.28
N GLY A 457 -5.61 8.02 13.55
CA GLY A 457 -4.72 8.83 14.38
C GLY A 457 -5.41 10.06 14.97
N LYS A 458 -4.96 10.48 16.15
CA LYS A 458 -5.61 11.53 16.95
C LYS A 458 -5.72 12.86 16.20
N ARG A 459 -4.71 13.27 15.45
CA ARG A 459 -4.70 14.57 14.76
C ARG A 459 -5.61 14.61 13.54
N LEU A 460 -5.70 13.52 12.77
CA LEU A 460 -6.60 13.44 11.63
C LEU A 460 -8.05 13.22 12.08
N TYR A 461 -8.27 12.41 13.11
CA TYR A 461 -9.59 12.23 13.71
C TYR A 461 -10.20 13.56 14.19
N ALA A 462 -9.38 14.42 14.82
CA ALA A 462 -9.80 15.76 15.25
C ALA A 462 -10.24 16.68 14.07
N LYS A 463 -9.90 16.34 12.82
CA LYS A 463 -10.30 17.10 11.62
C LYS A 463 -11.59 16.59 10.97
N LEU A 464 -12.19 15.50 11.45
CA LEU A 464 -13.42 14.97 10.84
C LEU A 464 -14.62 15.91 10.97
N GLY A 465 -14.69 16.74 12.02
CA GLY A 465 -15.71 17.80 12.10
C GLY A 465 -15.58 18.85 10.99
N THR A 466 -14.34 19.25 10.69
CA THR A 466 -14.02 20.16 9.57
C THR A 466 -14.34 19.51 8.22
N ALA A 467 -13.98 18.23 8.03
CA ALA A 467 -14.28 17.49 6.81
C ALA A 467 -15.79 17.41 6.57
N ARG A 468 -16.59 17.06 7.59
CA ARG A 468 -18.06 17.03 7.52
C ARG A 468 -18.66 18.37 7.12
N SER A 469 -18.23 19.45 7.78
CA SER A 469 -18.75 20.80 7.51
C SER A 469 -18.37 21.29 6.12
N SER A 470 -17.14 21.01 5.68
CA SER A 470 -16.66 21.41 4.35
C SER A 470 -17.33 20.60 3.24
N ALA A 471 -17.48 19.28 3.43
CA ALA A 471 -18.14 18.41 2.48
C ALA A 471 -19.63 18.78 2.29
N ALA A 472 -20.34 19.10 3.37
CA ALA A 472 -21.72 19.59 3.29
C ALA A 472 -21.81 20.91 2.51
N ARG A 473 -20.90 21.85 2.75
CA ARG A 473 -20.82 23.10 1.98
C ARG A 473 -20.56 22.83 0.50
N TYR A 474 -19.66 21.89 0.18
CA TYR A 474 -19.44 21.48 -1.20
C TYR A 474 -20.68 20.84 -1.83
N GLN A 475 -21.53 20.14 -1.07
CA GLN A 475 -22.85 19.69 -1.54
C GLN A 475 -23.90 20.81 -1.63
N GLY A 476 -23.63 22.01 -1.10
CA GLY A 476 -24.61 23.11 -1.06
C GLY A 476 -25.62 22.99 0.09
N ARG A 477 -25.19 22.43 1.22
CA ARG A 477 -25.98 22.24 2.45
C ARG A 477 -25.50 23.12 3.60
#